data_AF-A0A432RWI9-F1
#
_entry.id   AF-A0A432RWI9-F1
#
_cell.length_a   1.000
_cell.length_b   1.000
_cell.length_c   1.000
_cell.angle_alpha   90.00
_cell.angle_beta   90.00
_cell.angle_gamma   90.00
#
_symmetry.space_group_name_H-M   'P 1'
#
loop_
_entity.id
_entity.type
_entity.pdbx_description
1 polymer ?
#
loop_
_entity_poly.entity_id
_entity_poly.type
_entity_poly.pdbx_seq_one_letter_code
_entity_poly.pdbx_strand_id
1 'polypeptide(L)'
;MLFTPGELLISSLSYYGKAIVFLCLGSLTVLMVHNVFNLAFSHWYASLGITLLAYLGLAQSHLTKNRLKDVLNPQHLSNRVTLSRSDNEFNTIADHINTLTRTLTSKEELLKSCAMEASFTAKELLKSSNEVAEGAMRESQALDQLASTSEEMSTTINDVSMRLDTTTGMASQTLSRSQQGATALKDLADKIDSMNHTVSVNQTQIETLSVAAQNIAEFVTRIGDITEQINLLSLNAAIESARAGEAGRGFAVVANEVRTLAANTETVTNDIAQLVKSMTEQVDSSNRNSGSLISQAQQATSSLTQVQDLLADIRLAAEKTQSDMQLSQTTIHDFQAANDDLCRRLQDIAQVSDKQTQNSQSTKDMVRYLEWLATRLAPQEV
;
A
#
# COMPACT_ATOMS: atom_id res chain seq x y z
N MET A 1 70.24 69.09 18.20
CA MET A 1 70.10 70.49 18.67
C MET A 1 70.86 71.50 17.82
N LEU A 2 71.85 71.12 16.99
CA LEU A 2 72.58 72.11 16.17
C LEU A 2 71.71 72.77 15.07
N PHE A 3 70.74 72.02 14.52
CA PHE A 3 69.92 72.45 13.38
C PHE A 3 68.55 73.02 13.76
N THR A 4 68.16 73.00 15.04
CA THR A 4 66.81 73.40 15.49
C THR A 4 66.43 74.85 15.16
N PRO A 5 67.30 75.88 15.28
CA PRO A 5 66.92 77.24 14.86
C PRO A 5 66.81 77.36 13.33
N GLY A 6 67.65 76.66 12.57
CA GLY A 6 67.53 76.58 11.11
C GLY A 6 66.25 75.87 10.66
N GLU A 7 65.84 74.81 11.36
CA GLU A 7 64.58 74.09 11.12
C GLU A 7 63.36 74.96 11.38
N LEU A 8 63.32 75.73 12.48
CA LEU A 8 62.25 76.68 12.79
C LEU A 8 62.11 77.77 11.72
N LEU A 9 63.23 78.30 11.24
CA LEU A 9 63.23 79.30 10.18
C LEU A 9 62.73 78.70 8.86
N ILE A 10 63.33 77.59 8.41
CA ILE A 10 62.97 76.93 7.15
C ILE A 10 61.52 76.42 7.17
N SER A 11 61.06 75.89 8.31
CA SER A 11 59.69 75.41 8.47
C SER A 11 58.65 76.53 8.52
N SER A 12 59.03 77.80 8.64
CA SER A 12 58.10 78.93 8.56
C SER A 12 57.92 79.48 7.12
N LEU A 13 58.79 79.09 6.20
CA LEU A 13 58.79 79.55 4.81
C LEU A 13 58.05 78.58 3.88
N SER A 14 57.30 79.11 2.90
CA SER A 14 56.73 78.32 1.80
C SER A 14 57.83 77.75 0.90
N TYR A 15 57.53 76.79 0.02
CA TYR A 15 58.51 76.28 -0.95
C TYR A 15 59.19 77.39 -1.76
N TYR A 16 58.38 78.30 -2.32
CA TYR A 16 58.89 79.48 -3.01
C TYR A 16 59.65 80.42 -2.07
N GLY A 17 59.21 80.55 -0.82
CA GLY A 17 59.95 81.30 0.20
C GLY A 17 61.33 80.71 0.48
N LYS A 18 61.45 79.38 0.63
CA LYS A 18 62.72 78.68 0.79
C LYS A 18 63.60 78.89 -0.45
N ALA A 19 63.05 78.66 -1.64
CA ALA A 19 63.77 78.83 -2.90
C ALA A 19 64.27 80.27 -3.10
N ILE A 20 63.45 81.27 -2.77
CA ILE A 20 63.82 82.70 -2.81
C ILE A 20 64.91 83.00 -1.77
N VAL A 21 64.80 82.47 -0.55
CA VAL A 21 65.85 82.65 0.48
C VAL A 21 67.15 82.03 -0.02
N PHE A 22 67.17 80.79 -0.51
CA PHE A 22 68.39 80.16 -1.05
C PHE A 22 68.93 80.90 -2.29
N LEU A 23 68.07 81.38 -3.19
CA LEU A 23 68.47 82.15 -4.39
C LEU A 23 69.03 83.52 -4.02
N CYS A 24 68.38 84.28 -3.13
CA CYS A 24 68.84 85.59 -2.69
C CYS A 24 70.15 85.46 -1.91
N LEU A 25 70.25 84.48 -1.01
CA LEU A 25 71.46 84.25 -0.21
C LEU A 25 72.60 83.76 -1.11
N GLY A 26 72.33 82.86 -2.07
CA GLY A 26 73.28 82.41 -3.08
C GLY A 26 73.73 83.51 -4.06
N SER A 27 72.81 84.39 -4.49
CA SER A 27 73.16 85.55 -5.31
C SER A 27 74.00 86.55 -4.53
N LEU A 28 73.70 86.77 -3.24
CA LEU A 28 74.46 87.65 -2.37
C LEU A 28 75.87 87.11 -2.11
N THR A 29 76.04 85.80 -1.93
CA THR A 29 77.38 85.19 -1.77
C THR A 29 78.20 85.32 -3.05
N VAL A 30 77.62 85.07 -4.22
CA VAL A 30 78.31 85.24 -5.51
C VAL A 30 78.70 86.69 -5.75
N LEU A 31 77.81 87.64 -5.42
CA LEU A 31 78.07 89.07 -5.57
C LEU A 31 79.17 89.56 -4.60
N MET A 32 79.23 89.02 -3.38
CA MET A 32 80.31 89.30 -2.41
C MET A 32 81.67 88.72 -2.85
N VAL A 33 81.67 87.61 -3.58
CA VAL A 33 82.88 87.04 -4.20
C VAL A 33 83.36 87.87 -5.39
N HIS A 34 82.44 88.42 -6.19
CA HIS A 34 82.77 89.11 -7.45
C HIS A 34 83.06 90.61 -7.29
N ASN A 35 82.38 91.31 -6.36
CA ASN A 35 82.26 92.77 -6.38
C ASN A 35 83.07 93.52 -5.29
N VAL A 36 83.86 92.82 -4.47
CA VAL A 36 84.69 93.48 -3.43
C VAL A 36 86.14 93.59 -3.92
N PHE A 37 86.39 94.61 -4.73
CA PHE A 37 87.75 95.05 -5.08
C PHE A 37 88.44 95.58 -3.80
N ASN A 38 89.51 94.91 -3.34
CA ASN A 38 90.48 95.37 -2.33
C ASN A 38 90.00 95.61 -0.89
N LEU A 39 89.37 94.63 -0.24
CA LEU A 39 89.41 94.52 1.23
C LEU A 39 89.76 93.10 1.67
N ALA A 40 90.71 92.96 2.60
CA ALA A 40 91.18 91.69 3.18
C ALA A 40 90.07 90.83 3.84
N PHE A 41 88.85 91.36 3.97
CA PHE A 41 87.71 90.72 4.61
C PHE A 41 86.71 90.04 3.63
N SER A 42 86.85 90.19 2.31
CA SER A 42 85.90 89.59 1.33
C SER A 42 85.77 88.06 1.46
N HIS A 43 86.89 87.35 1.65
CA HIS A 43 86.88 85.90 1.84
C HIS A 43 86.13 85.44 3.10
N TRP A 44 86.09 86.28 4.14
CA TRP A 44 85.37 85.97 5.38
C TRP A 44 83.85 86.02 5.17
N TYR A 45 83.35 87.00 4.41
CA TYR A 45 81.93 87.11 4.07
C TYR A 45 81.46 86.01 3.10
N ALA A 46 82.28 85.65 2.12
CA ALA A 46 81.98 84.52 1.22
C ALA A 46 81.93 83.19 1.99
N SER A 47 82.87 82.95 2.90
CA SER A 47 82.87 81.76 3.77
C SER A 47 81.66 81.72 4.71
N LEU A 48 81.28 82.85 5.31
CA LEU A 48 80.06 82.98 6.13
C LEU A 48 78.80 82.65 5.32
N GLY A 49 78.73 83.14 4.08
CA GLY A 49 77.59 82.88 3.21
C GLY A 49 77.48 81.41 2.77
N ILE A 50 78.61 80.78 2.41
CA ILE A 50 78.66 79.35 2.05
C ILE A 50 78.31 78.47 3.25
N THR A 51 78.85 78.79 4.44
CA THR A 51 78.52 78.06 5.68
C THR A 51 77.06 78.24 6.09
N LEU A 52 76.48 79.42 5.88
CA LEU A 52 75.04 79.66 6.12
C LEU A 52 74.15 78.90 5.12
N LEU A 53 74.52 78.84 3.83
CA LEU A 53 73.85 78.02 2.82
C LEU A 53 73.94 76.52 3.15
N ALA A 54 75.13 76.04 3.54
CA ALA A 54 75.33 74.66 3.96
C ALA A 54 74.53 74.33 5.23
N TYR A 55 74.49 75.25 6.20
CA TYR A 55 73.71 75.11 7.42
C TYR A 55 72.20 75.02 7.12
N LEU A 56 71.68 75.92 6.28
CA LEU A 56 70.27 75.90 5.88
C LEU A 56 69.94 74.67 5.04
N GLY A 57 70.82 74.24 4.13
CA GLY A 57 70.64 73.02 3.33
C GLY A 57 70.62 71.75 4.19
N LEU A 58 71.54 71.65 5.16
CA LEU A 58 71.58 70.54 6.13
C LEU A 58 70.37 70.58 7.07
N ALA A 59 69.93 71.76 7.50
CA ALA A 59 68.72 71.92 8.31
C ALA A 59 67.45 71.51 7.52
N GLN A 60 67.35 71.83 6.23
CA GLN A 60 66.25 71.35 5.37
C GLN A 60 66.28 69.82 5.20
N SER A 61 67.46 69.24 4.98
CA SER A 61 67.63 67.78 4.86
C SER A 61 67.25 67.07 6.15
N HIS A 62 67.70 67.58 7.30
CA HIS A 62 67.40 67.03 8.62
C HIS A 62 65.90 67.15 8.95
N LEU A 63 65.27 68.29 8.63
CA LEU A 63 63.81 68.49 8.76
C LEU A 63 63.04 67.46 7.93
N THR A 64 63.44 67.24 6.68
CA THR A 64 62.80 66.28 5.77
C THR A 64 62.94 64.85 6.29
N LYS A 65 64.12 64.48 6.80
CA LYS A 65 64.39 63.16 7.39
C LYS A 65 63.55 62.89 8.64
N ASN A 66 63.45 63.87 9.54
CA ASN A 66 62.64 63.73 10.75
C ASN A 66 61.16 63.59 10.41
N ARG A 67 60.66 64.43 9.49
CA ARG A 67 59.28 64.33 9.02
C ARG A 67 58.97 63.01 8.31
N LEU A 68 59.89 62.50 7.49
CA LEU A 68 59.74 61.18 6.86
C LEU A 68 59.73 60.05 7.90
N LYS A 69 60.55 60.16 8.95
CA LYS A 69 60.57 59.21 10.06
C LYS A 69 59.27 59.23 10.86
N ASP A 70 58.68 60.40 11.08
CA ASP A 70 57.37 60.53 11.75
C ASP A 70 56.24 59.92 10.92
N VAL A 71 56.29 60.08 9.59
CA VAL A 71 55.32 59.50 8.65
C VAL A 71 55.43 57.98 8.54
N LEU A 72 56.65 57.43 8.57
CA LEU A 72 56.91 55.99 8.47
C LEU A 72 56.83 55.26 9.82
N ASN A 73 56.50 55.97 10.90
CA ASN A 73 56.37 55.37 12.21
C ASN A 73 55.07 54.53 12.28
N PRO A 74 55.12 53.22 12.59
CA PRO A 74 53.96 52.32 12.58
C PRO A 74 52.77 52.82 13.43
N GLN A 75 53.04 53.51 14.54
CA GLN A 75 51.99 54.10 15.40
C GLN A 75 51.23 55.25 14.73
N HIS A 76 51.84 55.91 13.74
CA HIS A 76 51.23 56.94 12.92
C HIS A 76 50.64 56.38 11.60
N LEU A 77 50.68 55.07 11.36
CA LEU A 77 49.87 54.46 10.30
C LEU A 77 48.45 54.15 10.80
N SER A 78 48.25 53.97 12.11
CA SER A 78 46.91 53.88 12.73
C SER A 78 46.28 55.25 12.99
N ASN A 79 47.10 56.31 13.10
CA ASN A 79 46.66 57.68 13.36
C ASN A 79 46.91 58.59 12.15
N ARG A 80 46.09 59.62 11.92
CA ARG A 80 46.31 60.51 10.76
C ARG A 80 47.65 61.23 10.86
N VAL A 81 48.41 61.25 9.77
CA VAL A 81 49.61 62.09 9.63
C VAL A 81 49.17 63.56 9.71
N THR A 82 49.79 64.33 10.60
CA THR A 82 49.47 65.74 10.83
C THR A 82 50.00 66.64 9.71
N LEU A 83 49.14 67.51 9.19
CA LEU A 83 49.48 68.46 8.13
C LEU A 83 50.27 69.65 8.70
N SER A 84 51.37 70.03 8.04
CA SER A 84 52.18 71.18 8.41
C SER A 84 51.61 72.47 7.79
N ARG A 85 51.56 73.58 8.54
CA ARG A 85 50.92 74.83 8.06
C ARG A 85 51.62 75.52 6.87
N SER A 86 52.87 75.19 6.55
CA SER A 86 53.70 75.96 5.60
C SER A 86 54.29 75.15 4.44
N ASP A 87 54.08 73.82 4.42
CA ASP A 87 54.82 72.90 3.56
C ASP A 87 53.88 72.09 2.65
N ASN A 88 53.57 72.66 1.49
CA ASN A 88 52.56 72.12 0.58
C ASN A 88 52.98 70.76 -0.02
N GLU A 89 54.26 70.57 -0.31
CA GLU A 89 54.80 69.32 -0.87
C GLU A 89 54.71 68.18 0.16
N PHE A 90 55.07 68.47 1.42
CA PHE A 90 54.93 67.50 2.51
C PHE A 90 53.46 67.17 2.79
N ASN A 91 52.59 68.18 2.78
CA ASN A 91 51.14 67.98 2.95
C ASN A 91 50.54 67.11 1.86
N THR A 92 51.02 67.22 0.62
CA THR A 92 50.58 66.37 -0.50
C THR A 92 50.92 64.90 -0.24
N ILE A 93 52.12 64.59 0.22
CA ILE A 93 52.54 63.21 0.56
C ILE A 93 51.75 62.70 1.77
N ALA A 94 51.58 63.53 2.80
CA ALA A 94 50.79 63.19 3.98
C ALA A 94 49.32 62.88 3.61
N ASP A 95 48.73 63.59 2.66
CA ASP A 95 47.37 63.34 2.17
C ASP A 95 47.24 62.03 1.39
N HIS A 96 48.21 61.70 0.53
CA HIS A 96 48.25 60.40 -0.16
C HIS A 96 48.39 59.22 0.82
N ILE A 97 49.23 59.37 1.87
CA ILE A 97 49.40 58.35 2.90
C ILE A 97 48.13 58.23 3.75
N ASN A 98 47.52 59.35 4.16
CA ASN A 98 46.25 59.33 4.86
C ASN A 98 45.13 58.66 4.02
N THR A 99 45.11 58.89 2.70
CA THR A 99 44.17 58.25 1.78
C THR A 99 44.44 56.75 1.63
N LEU A 100 45.71 56.34 1.52
CA LEU A 100 46.11 54.93 1.49
C LEU A 100 45.73 54.22 2.78
N THR A 101 46.03 54.81 3.94
CA THR A 101 45.62 54.29 5.26
C THR A 101 44.11 54.13 5.35
N ARG A 102 43.31 55.15 4.99
CA ARG A 102 41.83 55.04 4.97
C ARG A 102 41.37 53.88 4.07
N THR A 103 41.99 53.74 2.90
CA THR A 103 41.64 52.68 1.97
C THR A 103 41.98 51.31 2.56
N LEU A 104 43.18 51.13 3.12
CA LEU A 104 43.59 49.88 3.78
C LEU A 104 42.68 49.53 4.97
N THR A 105 42.39 50.48 5.85
CA THR A 105 41.46 50.26 6.97
C THR A 105 40.07 49.87 6.47
N SER A 106 39.53 50.54 5.45
CA SER A 106 38.23 50.19 4.88
C SER A 106 38.23 48.79 4.23
N LYS A 107 39.36 48.37 3.64
CA LYS A 107 39.51 47.03 3.06
C LYS A 107 39.66 45.96 4.14
N GLU A 108 40.36 46.26 5.23
CA GLU A 108 40.48 45.38 6.39
C GLU A 108 39.12 45.17 7.09
N GLU A 109 38.35 46.24 7.29
CA GLU A 109 36.98 46.15 7.80
C GLU A 109 36.09 45.29 6.90
N LEU A 110 36.20 45.48 5.57
CA LEU A 110 35.46 44.67 4.60
C LEU A 110 35.90 43.20 4.64
N LEU A 111 37.20 42.90 4.72
CA LEU A 111 37.72 41.54 4.86
C LEU A 111 37.22 40.87 6.14
N LYS A 112 37.21 41.61 7.26
CA LYS A 112 36.67 41.14 8.54
C LYS A 112 35.17 40.82 8.40
N SER A 113 34.40 41.70 7.76
CA SER A 113 32.98 41.46 7.49
C SER A 113 32.78 40.22 6.63
N CYS A 114 33.56 40.04 5.55
CA CYS A 114 33.52 38.85 4.71
C CYS A 114 33.89 37.57 5.47
N ALA A 115 34.88 37.62 6.36
CA ALA A 115 35.28 36.48 7.19
C ALA A 115 34.15 36.07 8.16
N MET A 116 33.51 37.06 8.80
CA MET A 116 32.36 36.80 9.69
C MET A 116 31.18 36.20 8.92
N GLU A 117 30.84 36.76 7.76
CA GLU A 117 29.76 36.25 6.91
C GLU A 117 30.03 34.83 6.39
N ALA A 118 31.27 34.56 5.97
CA ALA A 118 31.69 33.23 5.53
C ALA A 118 31.61 32.21 6.67
N SER A 119 32.04 32.58 7.88
CA SER A 119 31.94 31.72 9.06
C SER A 119 30.48 31.44 9.46
N PHE A 120 29.62 32.47 9.41
CA PHE A 120 28.19 32.32 9.67
C PHE A 120 27.54 31.39 8.64
N THR A 121 27.78 31.62 7.35
CA THR A 121 27.26 30.79 6.25
C THR A 121 27.74 29.35 6.37
N ALA A 122 29.00 29.12 6.73
CA ALA A 122 29.56 27.78 6.93
C ALA A 122 28.83 27.03 8.06
N LYS A 123 28.53 27.69 9.18
CA LYS A 123 27.78 27.08 10.30
C LYS A 123 26.35 26.72 9.91
N GLU A 124 25.63 27.60 9.22
CA GLU A 124 24.27 27.31 8.74
C GLU A 124 24.27 26.17 7.72
N LEU A 125 25.24 26.16 6.81
CA LEU A 125 25.38 25.10 5.81
C LEU A 125 25.72 23.75 6.48
N LEU A 126 26.56 23.74 7.51
CA LEU A 126 26.85 22.54 8.30
C LEU A 126 25.60 21.97 8.98
N LYS A 127 24.83 22.85 9.61
CA LYS A 127 23.57 22.47 10.27
C LYS A 127 22.58 21.88 9.27
N SER A 128 22.33 22.57 8.17
CA SER A 128 21.44 22.09 7.10
C SER A 128 21.93 20.75 6.52
N SER A 129 23.24 20.60 6.32
CA SER A 129 23.83 19.35 5.84
C SER A 129 23.61 18.19 6.83
N ASN A 130 23.76 18.42 8.13
CA ASN A 130 23.47 17.40 9.15
C ASN A 130 21.98 17.01 9.15
N GLU A 131 21.06 17.97 9.07
CA GLU A 131 19.62 17.71 8.99
C GLU A 131 19.26 16.86 7.75
N VAL A 132 19.87 17.16 6.60
CA VAL A 132 19.68 16.36 5.37
C VAL A 132 20.23 14.95 5.54
N ALA A 133 21.41 14.77 6.14
CA ALA A 133 21.98 13.44 6.37
C ALA A 133 21.12 12.60 7.34
N GLU A 134 20.64 13.20 8.43
CA GLU A 134 19.73 12.53 9.36
C GLU A 134 18.37 12.20 8.72
N GLY A 135 17.88 13.07 7.83
CA GLY A 135 16.69 12.83 7.02
C GLY A 135 16.88 11.61 6.10
N ALA A 136 17.96 11.58 5.33
CA ALA A 136 18.29 10.49 4.42
C ALA A 136 18.45 9.15 5.15
N MET A 137 19.10 9.14 6.32
CA MET A 137 19.21 7.92 7.14
C MET A 137 17.85 7.39 7.60
N ARG A 138 16.94 8.27 8.03
CA ARG A 138 15.57 7.85 8.40
C ARG A 138 14.77 7.35 7.20
N GLU A 139 14.94 7.98 6.05
CA GLU A 139 14.34 7.54 4.79
C GLU A 139 14.83 6.14 4.41
N SER A 140 16.15 5.88 4.49
CA SER A 140 16.72 4.54 4.24
C SER A 140 16.11 3.47 5.14
N GLN A 141 15.96 3.73 6.44
CA GLN A 141 15.34 2.78 7.37
C GLN A 141 13.86 2.52 7.04
N ALA A 142 13.13 3.57 6.65
CA ALA A 142 11.74 3.43 6.23
C ALA A 142 11.61 2.61 4.92
N LEU A 143 12.56 2.78 3.99
CA LEU A 143 12.61 2.01 2.75
C LEU A 143 12.88 0.53 2.99
N ASP A 144 13.81 0.18 3.88
CA ASP A 144 14.08 -1.22 4.24
C ASP A 144 12.81 -1.90 4.82
N GLN A 145 12.08 -1.18 5.67
CA GLN A 145 10.83 -1.68 6.22
C GLN A 145 9.75 -1.86 5.14
N LEU A 146 9.64 -0.89 4.21
CA LEU A 146 8.69 -0.98 3.09
C LEU A 146 9.05 -2.11 2.13
N ALA A 147 10.34 -2.37 1.90
CA ALA A 147 10.79 -3.48 1.07
C ALA A 147 10.40 -4.83 1.69
N SER A 148 10.60 -4.99 2.99
CA SER A 148 10.16 -6.18 3.74
C SER A 148 8.64 -6.39 3.64
N THR A 149 7.85 -5.34 3.85
CA THR A 149 6.38 -5.41 3.70
C THR A 149 5.97 -5.74 2.25
N SER A 150 6.71 -5.29 1.26
CA SER A 150 6.47 -5.60 -0.15
C SER A 150 6.76 -7.07 -0.48
N GLU A 151 7.79 -7.68 0.13
CA GLU A 151 8.07 -9.13 0.03
C GLU A 151 6.97 -9.98 0.71
N GLU A 152 6.50 -9.55 1.89
CA GLU A 152 5.35 -10.18 2.57
C GLU A 152 4.08 -10.08 1.70
N MET A 153 3.87 -8.93 1.04
CA MET A 153 2.75 -8.73 0.13
C MET A 153 2.84 -9.68 -1.07
N SER A 154 4.01 -9.86 -1.69
CA SER A 154 4.22 -10.86 -2.75
C SER A 154 3.86 -12.28 -2.30
N THR A 155 4.26 -12.66 -1.09
CA THR A 155 3.92 -13.98 -0.52
C THR A 155 2.42 -14.13 -0.33
N THR A 156 1.76 -13.08 0.17
CA THR A 156 0.31 -13.05 0.40
C THR A 156 -0.47 -13.12 -0.92
N ILE A 157 -0.04 -12.37 -1.93
CA ILE A 157 -0.62 -12.40 -3.29
C ILE A 157 -0.58 -13.83 -3.85
N ASN A 158 0.55 -14.53 -3.70
CA ASN A 158 0.69 -15.91 -4.16
C ASN A 158 -0.22 -16.88 -3.38
N ASP A 159 -0.33 -16.74 -2.05
CA ASP A 159 -1.26 -17.56 -1.25
C ASP A 159 -2.71 -17.35 -1.67
N VAL A 160 -3.12 -16.08 -1.89
CA VAL A 160 -4.47 -15.78 -2.37
C VAL A 160 -4.70 -16.37 -3.76
N SER A 161 -3.73 -16.30 -4.67
CA SER A 161 -3.83 -16.92 -5.99
C SER A 161 -4.08 -18.43 -5.90
N MET A 162 -3.33 -19.16 -5.06
CA MET A 162 -3.54 -20.60 -4.86
C MET A 162 -4.93 -20.92 -4.28
N ARG A 163 -5.45 -20.06 -3.39
CA ARG A 163 -6.80 -20.20 -2.84
C ARG A 163 -7.88 -19.97 -3.89
N LEU A 164 -7.68 -19.02 -4.80
CA LEU A 164 -8.60 -18.76 -5.91
C LEU A 164 -8.69 -19.98 -6.85
N ASP A 165 -7.55 -20.60 -7.18
CA ASP A 165 -7.51 -21.81 -8.01
C ASP A 165 -8.21 -22.99 -7.33
N THR A 166 -7.95 -23.18 -6.03
CA THR A 166 -8.62 -24.21 -5.23
C THR A 166 -10.14 -23.99 -5.19
N THR A 167 -10.58 -22.76 -4.96
CA THR A 167 -12.01 -22.39 -4.91
C THR A 167 -12.68 -22.58 -6.27
N THR A 168 -12.00 -22.24 -7.35
CA THR A 168 -12.46 -22.48 -8.73
C THR A 168 -12.64 -23.98 -9.00
N GLY A 169 -11.69 -24.80 -8.55
CA GLY A 169 -11.78 -26.26 -8.60
C GLY A 169 -12.98 -26.80 -7.82
N MET A 170 -13.21 -26.31 -6.61
CA MET A 170 -14.36 -26.68 -5.78
C MET A 170 -15.70 -26.28 -6.42
N ALA A 171 -15.78 -25.10 -7.01
CA ALA A 171 -16.97 -24.63 -7.73
C ALA A 171 -17.26 -25.52 -8.96
N SER A 172 -16.23 -25.87 -9.72
CA SER A 172 -16.35 -26.82 -10.85
C SER A 172 -16.83 -28.20 -10.41
N GLN A 173 -16.29 -28.72 -9.31
CA GLN A 173 -16.74 -29.99 -8.74
C GLN A 173 -18.19 -29.93 -8.27
N THR A 174 -18.59 -28.81 -7.65
CA THR A 174 -19.98 -28.58 -7.21
C THR A 174 -20.92 -28.56 -8.40
N LEU A 175 -20.56 -27.88 -9.50
CA LEU A 175 -21.32 -27.86 -10.74
C LEU A 175 -21.54 -29.27 -11.29
N SER A 176 -20.47 -30.05 -11.41
CA SER A 176 -20.50 -31.43 -11.89
C SER A 176 -21.38 -32.32 -11.01
N ARG A 177 -21.25 -32.23 -9.68
CA ARG A 177 -22.07 -33.00 -8.74
C ARG A 177 -23.54 -32.61 -8.78
N SER A 178 -23.87 -31.33 -8.90
CA SER A 178 -25.25 -30.87 -9.04
C SER A 178 -25.89 -31.40 -10.32
N GLN A 179 -25.14 -31.44 -11.43
CA GLN A 179 -25.63 -31.98 -12.69
C GLN A 179 -25.81 -33.50 -12.67
N GLN A 180 -24.89 -34.23 -12.04
CA GLN A 180 -25.06 -35.66 -11.76
C GLN A 180 -26.28 -35.92 -10.87
N GLY A 181 -26.47 -35.11 -9.82
CA GLY A 181 -27.64 -35.18 -8.95
C GLY A 181 -28.94 -34.94 -9.70
N ALA A 182 -29.00 -33.92 -10.56
CA ALA A 182 -30.18 -33.63 -11.38
C ALA A 182 -30.53 -34.79 -12.33
N THR A 183 -29.51 -35.44 -12.91
CA THR A 183 -29.70 -36.63 -13.75
C THR A 183 -30.26 -37.80 -12.94
N ALA A 184 -29.69 -38.06 -11.76
CA ALA A 184 -30.17 -39.14 -10.88
C ALA A 184 -31.61 -38.90 -10.37
N LEU A 185 -32.01 -37.65 -10.11
CA LEU A 185 -33.39 -37.32 -9.75
C LEU A 185 -34.35 -37.52 -10.92
N LYS A 186 -33.92 -37.21 -12.15
CA LYS A 186 -34.72 -37.47 -13.36
C LYS A 186 -34.97 -38.97 -13.51
N ASP A 187 -33.94 -39.80 -13.38
CA ASP A 187 -34.09 -41.27 -13.43
C ASP A 187 -35.01 -41.79 -12.31
N LEU A 188 -34.97 -41.19 -11.12
CA LEU A 188 -35.83 -41.55 -10.01
C LEU A 188 -37.29 -41.14 -10.26
N ALA A 189 -37.53 -39.96 -10.85
CA ALA A 189 -38.86 -39.52 -11.25
C ALA A 189 -39.48 -40.48 -12.28
N ASP A 190 -38.71 -40.88 -13.30
CA ASP A 190 -39.16 -41.84 -14.32
C ASP A 190 -39.50 -43.22 -13.69
N LYS A 191 -38.73 -43.67 -12.69
CA LYS A 191 -39.02 -44.91 -11.94
C LYS A 191 -40.30 -44.81 -11.11
N ILE A 192 -40.57 -43.67 -10.47
CA ILE A 192 -41.81 -43.44 -9.71
C ILE A 192 -43.02 -43.42 -10.65
N ASP A 193 -42.89 -42.81 -11.83
CA ASP A 193 -43.95 -42.80 -12.83
C ASP A 193 -44.28 -44.23 -13.32
N SER A 194 -43.25 -45.03 -13.62
CA SER A 194 -43.42 -46.45 -13.95
C SER A 194 -44.05 -47.27 -12.81
N MET A 195 -43.69 -46.97 -11.56
CA MET A 195 -44.30 -47.59 -10.38
C MET A 195 -45.79 -47.23 -10.28
N ASN A 196 -46.16 -45.96 -10.47
CA ASN A 196 -47.55 -45.51 -10.48
C ASN A 196 -48.38 -46.21 -11.56
N HIS A 197 -47.82 -46.36 -12.76
CA HIS A 197 -48.46 -47.12 -13.83
C HIS A 197 -48.71 -48.58 -13.41
N THR A 198 -47.71 -49.24 -12.81
CA THR A 198 -47.83 -50.62 -12.34
C THR A 198 -48.89 -50.78 -11.24
N VAL A 199 -48.95 -49.83 -10.29
CA VAL A 199 -49.95 -49.82 -9.22
C VAL A 199 -51.35 -49.62 -9.80
N SER A 200 -51.53 -48.73 -10.78
CA SER A 200 -52.81 -48.50 -11.47
C SER A 200 -53.31 -49.76 -12.19
N VAL A 201 -52.41 -50.48 -12.88
CA VAL A 201 -52.74 -51.77 -13.51
C VAL A 201 -53.15 -52.81 -12.47
N ASN A 202 -52.41 -52.93 -11.36
CA ASN A 202 -52.75 -53.85 -10.27
C ASN A 202 -54.11 -53.51 -9.63
N GLN A 203 -54.44 -52.23 -9.47
CA GLN A 203 -55.74 -51.80 -8.95
C GLN A 203 -56.89 -52.28 -9.83
N THR A 204 -56.74 -52.17 -11.16
CA THR A 204 -57.73 -52.68 -12.13
C THR A 204 -57.92 -54.20 -12.02
N GLN A 205 -56.84 -54.94 -11.78
CA GLN A 205 -56.90 -56.40 -11.58
C GLN A 205 -57.58 -56.77 -10.26
N ILE A 206 -57.29 -56.01 -9.18
CA ILE A 206 -57.93 -56.19 -7.87
C ILE A 206 -59.44 -55.91 -7.96
N GLU A 207 -59.86 -54.87 -8.69
CA GLU A 207 -61.28 -54.58 -8.95
C GLU A 207 -61.96 -55.72 -9.70
N THR A 208 -61.29 -56.26 -10.73
CA THR A 208 -61.81 -57.43 -11.47
C THR A 208 -61.96 -58.65 -10.55
N LEU A 209 -60.98 -58.87 -9.66
CA LEU A 209 -61.02 -59.96 -8.67
C LEU A 209 -62.14 -59.76 -7.64
N SER A 210 -62.38 -58.52 -7.22
CA SER A 210 -63.49 -58.14 -6.33
C SER A 210 -64.84 -58.52 -6.94
N VAL A 211 -65.07 -58.14 -8.20
CA VAL A 211 -66.30 -58.48 -8.94
C VAL A 211 -66.45 -60.00 -9.08
N ALA A 212 -65.36 -60.72 -9.38
CA ALA A 212 -65.39 -62.18 -9.48
C ALA A 212 -65.75 -62.84 -8.13
N ALA A 213 -65.16 -62.38 -7.02
CA ALA A 213 -65.45 -62.88 -5.68
C ALA A 213 -66.92 -62.62 -5.28
N GLN A 214 -67.45 -61.43 -5.61
CA GLN A 214 -68.86 -61.07 -5.40
C GLN A 214 -69.80 -62.03 -6.14
N ASN A 215 -69.50 -62.33 -7.41
CA ASN A 215 -70.30 -63.27 -8.22
C ASN A 215 -70.25 -64.69 -7.63
N ILE A 216 -69.08 -65.15 -7.18
CA ILE A 216 -68.96 -66.47 -6.52
C ILE A 216 -69.77 -66.50 -5.23
N ALA A 217 -69.73 -65.45 -4.42
CA ALA A 217 -70.54 -65.36 -3.20
C ALA A 217 -72.03 -65.53 -3.51
N GLU A 218 -72.54 -64.87 -4.55
CA GLU A 218 -73.94 -65.01 -4.99
C GLU A 218 -74.27 -66.45 -5.42
N PHE A 219 -73.39 -67.10 -6.18
CA PHE A 219 -73.56 -68.50 -6.56
C PHE A 219 -73.59 -69.44 -5.35
N VAL A 220 -72.70 -69.23 -4.38
CA VAL A 220 -72.62 -70.03 -3.15
C VAL A 220 -73.89 -69.88 -2.32
N THR A 221 -74.42 -68.65 -2.17
CA THR A 221 -75.71 -68.43 -1.50
C THR A 221 -76.84 -69.20 -2.20
N ARG A 222 -76.93 -69.12 -3.54
CA ARG A 222 -77.95 -69.85 -4.31
C ARG A 222 -77.82 -71.38 -4.17
N ILE A 223 -76.60 -71.92 -4.10
CA ILE A 223 -76.38 -73.35 -3.88
C ILE A 223 -76.84 -73.73 -2.47
N GLY A 224 -76.59 -72.88 -1.47
CA GLY A 224 -77.10 -73.05 -0.10
C GLY A 224 -78.62 -73.17 -0.09
N ASP A 225 -79.32 -72.22 -0.73
CA ASP A 225 -80.79 -72.21 -0.82
C ASP A 225 -81.33 -73.48 -1.51
N ILE A 226 -80.68 -73.93 -2.60
CA ILE A 226 -81.06 -75.16 -3.31
C ILE A 226 -80.83 -76.39 -2.42
N THR A 227 -79.72 -76.42 -1.68
CA THR A 227 -79.35 -77.54 -0.81
C THR A 227 -80.33 -77.66 0.35
N GLU A 228 -80.74 -76.55 0.94
CA GLU A 228 -81.78 -76.51 1.97
C GLU A 228 -83.12 -77.03 1.43
N GLN A 229 -83.52 -76.62 0.23
CA GLN A 229 -84.71 -77.16 -0.44
C GLN A 229 -84.63 -78.67 -0.67
N ILE A 230 -83.48 -79.19 -1.13
CA ILE A 230 -83.27 -80.63 -1.33
C ILE A 230 -83.34 -81.37 0.00
N ASN A 231 -82.73 -80.83 1.06
CA ASN A 231 -82.77 -81.41 2.40
C ASN A 231 -84.23 -81.51 2.90
N LEU A 232 -85.03 -80.45 2.76
CA LEU A 232 -86.46 -80.45 3.10
C LEU A 232 -87.26 -81.44 2.26
N LEU A 233 -86.98 -81.54 0.95
CA LEU A 233 -87.65 -82.47 0.04
C LEU A 233 -87.34 -83.93 0.41
N SER A 234 -86.08 -84.22 0.75
CA SER A 234 -85.62 -85.55 1.18
C SER A 234 -86.21 -85.95 2.53
N LEU A 235 -86.38 -85.00 3.46
CA LEU A 235 -87.05 -85.23 4.73
C LEU A 235 -88.52 -85.60 4.52
N ASN A 236 -89.23 -84.85 3.68
CA ASN A 236 -90.62 -85.16 3.32
C ASN A 236 -90.73 -86.54 2.67
N ALA A 237 -89.80 -86.91 1.78
CA ALA A 237 -89.75 -88.23 1.15
C ALA A 237 -89.46 -89.35 2.16
N ALA A 238 -88.59 -89.12 3.15
CA ALA A 238 -88.31 -90.09 4.21
C ALA A 238 -89.53 -90.31 5.13
N ILE A 239 -90.25 -89.24 5.46
CA ILE A 239 -91.51 -89.30 6.23
C ILE A 239 -92.56 -90.12 5.48
N GLU A 240 -92.79 -89.84 4.18
CA GLU A 240 -93.80 -90.55 3.40
C GLU A 240 -93.39 -92.02 3.12
N SER A 241 -92.09 -92.29 2.99
CA SER A 241 -91.56 -93.66 2.89
C SER A 241 -91.78 -94.46 4.18
N ALA A 242 -91.61 -93.84 5.35
CA ALA A 242 -91.93 -94.46 6.64
C ALA A 242 -93.44 -94.74 6.78
N ARG A 243 -94.28 -93.85 6.22
CA ARG A 243 -95.74 -93.99 6.21
C ARG A 243 -96.24 -95.16 5.34
N ALA A 244 -95.52 -95.47 4.27
CA ALA A 244 -95.80 -96.59 3.37
C ALA A 244 -95.38 -97.98 3.91
N GLY A 245 -94.72 -98.05 5.08
CA GLY A 245 -94.34 -99.32 5.73
C GLY A 245 -93.35 -100.16 4.93
N GLU A 246 -93.59 -101.46 4.80
CA GLU A 246 -92.71 -102.41 4.07
C GLU A 246 -92.52 -102.03 2.58
N ALA A 247 -93.54 -101.46 1.93
CA ALA A 247 -93.47 -101.06 0.52
C ALA A 247 -92.56 -99.83 0.29
N GLY A 248 -92.34 -99.00 1.32
CA GLY A 248 -91.53 -97.78 1.25
C GLY A 248 -90.05 -97.96 1.58
N ARG A 249 -89.61 -99.17 1.97
CA ARG A 249 -88.26 -99.41 2.50
C ARG A 249 -87.13 -99.00 1.55
N GLY A 250 -87.28 -99.27 0.25
CA GLY A 250 -86.31 -98.87 -0.78
C GLY A 250 -86.25 -97.35 -0.96
N PHE A 251 -87.40 -96.67 -0.93
CA PHE A 251 -87.48 -95.22 -1.02
C PHE A 251 -86.94 -94.52 0.23
N ALA A 252 -87.12 -95.09 1.42
CA ALA A 252 -86.57 -94.56 2.67
C ALA A 252 -85.03 -94.53 2.66
N VAL A 253 -84.38 -95.54 2.07
CA VAL A 253 -82.91 -95.59 1.94
C VAL A 253 -82.44 -94.48 1.00
N VAL A 254 -83.08 -94.32 -0.16
CA VAL A 254 -82.74 -93.26 -1.12
C VAL A 254 -82.96 -91.87 -0.51
N ALA A 255 -84.08 -91.65 0.19
CA ALA A 255 -84.38 -90.39 0.84
C ALA A 255 -83.34 -90.01 1.91
N ASN A 256 -82.89 -90.98 2.72
CA ASN A 256 -81.81 -90.77 3.70
C ASN A 256 -80.46 -90.48 3.02
N GLU A 257 -80.14 -91.16 1.92
CA GLU A 257 -78.91 -90.91 1.17
C GLU A 257 -78.90 -89.50 0.57
N VAL A 258 -80.02 -89.07 -0.03
CA VAL A 258 -80.20 -87.70 -0.54
C VAL A 258 -80.09 -86.68 0.60
N ARG A 259 -80.65 -86.97 1.77
CA ARG A 259 -80.55 -86.10 2.96
C ARG A 259 -79.10 -85.93 3.42
N THR A 260 -78.35 -87.03 3.50
CA THR A 260 -76.92 -87.00 3.84
C THR A 260 -76.12 -86.22 2.78
N LEU A 261 -76.43 -86.41 1.50
CA LEU A 261 -75.78 -85.70 0.41
C LEU A 261 -76.06 -84.19 0.47
N ALA A 262 -77.29 -83.80 0.79
CA ALA A 262 -77.66 -82.40 1.01
C ALA A 262 -76.90 -81.79 2.20
N ALA A 263 -76.87 -82.46 3.36
CA ALA A 263 -76.11 -81.98 4.53
C ALA A 263 -74.60 -81.84 4.25
N ASN A 264 -74.01 -82.79 3.51
CA ASN A 264 -72.62 -82.69 3.08
C ASN A 264 -72.41 -81.51 2.11
N THR A 265 -73.34 -81.30 1.18
CA THR A 265 -73.28 -80.17 0.24
C THR A 265 -73.40 -78.83 0.97
N GLU A 266 -74.24 -78.73 2.00
CA GLU A 266 -74.40 -77.53 2.83
C GLU A 266 -73.10 -77.20 3.57
N THR A 267 -72.44 -78.22 4.12
CA THR A 267 -71.13 -78.06 4.79
C THR A 267 -70.08 -77.52 3.82
N VAL A 268 -69.95 -78.12 2.62
CA VAL A 268 -69.02 -77.65 1.58
C VAL A 268 -69.37 -76.23 1.13
N THR A 269 -70.65 -75.90 1.01
CA THR A 269 -71.10 -74.56 0.62
C THR A 269 -70.72 -73.51 1.66
N ASN A 270 -70.85 -73.83 2.95
CA ASN A 270 -70.40 -72.97 4.04
C ASN A 270 -68.87 -72.78 4.05
N ASP A 271 -68.11 -73.84 3.80
CA ASP A 271 -66.65 -73.75 3.69
C ASP A 271 -66.22 -72.84 2.52
N ILE A 272 -66.89 -72.95 1.35
CA ILE A 272 -66.65 -72.06 0.21
C ILE A 272 -67.05 -70.62 0.56
N ALA A 273 -68.17 -70.40 1.25
CA ALA A 273 -68.60 -69.06 1.68
C ALA A 273 -67.54 -68.39 2.57
N GLN A 274 -66.92 -69.15 3.49
CA GLN A 274 -65.86 -68.66 4.34
C GLN A 274 -64.58 -68.32 3.54
N LEU A 275 -64.22 -69.14 2.56
CA LEU A 275 -63.09 -68.86 1.65
C LEU A 275 -63.32 -67.59 0.83
N VAL A 276 -64.52 -67.42 0.27
CA VAL A 276 -64.89 -66.22 -0.50
C VAL A 276 -64.87 -64.99 0.37
N LYS A 277 -65.39 -65.07 1.61
CA LYS A 277 -65.32 -63.96 2.57
C LYS A 277 -63.87 -63.54 2.85
N SER A 278 -62.99 -64.51 3.12
CA SER A 278 -61.56 -64.23 3.34
C SER A 278 -60.90 -63.61 2.11
N MET A 279 -61.27 -64.06 0.91
CA MET A 279 -60.80 -63.49 -0.36
C MET A 279 -61.23 -62.02 -0.53
N THR A 280 -62.48 -61.68 -0.24
CA THR A 280 -63.00 -60.31 -0.30
C THR A 280 -62.28 -59.40 0.70
N GLU A 281 -62.06 -59.86 1.94
CA GLU A 281 -61.30 -59.12 2.95
C GLU A 281 -59.86 -58.82 2.47
N GLN A 282 -59.23 -59.78 1.77
CA GLN A 282 -57.88 -59.64 1.24
C GLN A 282 -57.81 -58.70 0.02
N VAL A 283 -58.85 -58.70 -0.82
CA VAL A 283 -59.04 -57.74 -1.91
C VAL A 283 -59.20 -56.31 -1.37
N ASP A 284 -60.04 -56.11 -0.36
CA ASP A 284 -60.25 -54.79 0.27
C ASP A 284 -58.96 -54.24 0.89
N SER A 285 -58.22 -55.10 1.58
CA SER A 285 -56.90 -54.76 2.13
C SER A 285 -55.91 -54.34 1.03
N SER A 286 -55.88 -55.09 -0.07
CA SER A 286 -55.00 -54.79 -1.22
C SER A 286 -55.37 -53.47 -1.91
N ASN A 287 -56.66 -53.14 -1.99
CA ASN A 287 -57.13 -51.89 -2.58
C ASN A 287 -56.73 -50.68 -1.70
N ARG A 288 -56.89 -50.78 -0.37
CA ARG A 288 -56.43 -49.75 0.59
C ARG A 288 -54.91 -49.53 0.50
N ASN A 289 -54.14 -50.60 0.43
CA ASN A 289 -52.68 -50.53 0.29
C ASN A 289 -52.27 -49.85 -1.03
N SER A 290 -52.96 -50.17 -2.13
CA SER A 290 -52.72 -49.54 -3.44
C SER A 290 -53.00 -48.04 -3.41
N GLY A 291 -54.12 -47.61 -2.81
CA GLY A 291 -54.42 -46.18 -2.63
C GLY A 291 -53.38 -45.44 -1.79
N SER A 292 -52.87 -46.07 -0.72
CA SER A 292 -51.78 -45.52 0.09
C SER A 292 -50.48 -45.36 -0.71
N LEU A 293 -50.12 -46.36 -1.53
CA LEU A 293 -48.94 -46.31 -2.40
C LEU A 293 -49.00 -45.16 -3.42
N ILE A 294 -50.16 -44.94 -4.05
CA ILE A 294 -50.37 -43.82 -4.98
C ILE A 294 -50.15 -42.48 -4.27
N SER A 295 -50.74 -42.30 -3.08
CA SER A 295 -50.54 -41.08 -2.29
C SER A 295 -49.08 -40.86 -1.91
N GLN A 296 -48.35 -41.90 -1.54
CA GLN A 296 -46.92 -41.81 -1.20
C GLN A 296 -46.07 -41.46 -2.43
N ALA A 297 -46.37 -42.06 -3.58
CA ALA A 297 -45.68 -41.76 -4.83
C ALA A 297 -45.89 -40.31 -5.28
N GLN A 298 -47.09 -39.76 -5.09
CA GLN A 298 -47.38 -38.36 -5.40
C GLN A 298 -46.63 -37.40 -4.47
N GLN A 299 -46.54 -37.70 -3.18
CA GLN A 299 -45.68 -36.96 -2.24
C GLN A 299 -44.21 -37.02 -2.64
N ALA A 300 -43.70 -38.22 -2.98
CA ALA A 300 -42.33 -38.40 -3.44
C ALA A 300 -42.03 -37.56 -4.69
N THR A 301 -42.95 -37.50 -5.66
CA THR A 301 -42.81 -36.67 -6.86
C THR A 301 -42.74 -35.18 -6.53
N SER A 302 -43.56 -34.70 -5.60
CA SER A 302 -43.49 -33.31 -5.12
C SER A 302 -42.15 -33.02 -4.44
N SER A 303 -41.64 -33.93 -3.61
CA SER A 303 -40.33 -33.77 -2.97
C SER A 303 -39.19 -33.77 -3.99
N LEU A 304 -39.25 -34.63 -5.01
CA LEU A 304 -38.24 -34.64 -6.09
C LEU A 304 -38.17 -33.30 -6.82
N THR A 305 -39.32 -32.69 -7.11
CA THR A 305 -39.38 -31.37 -7.76
C THR A 305 -38.68 -30.31 -6.91
N GLN A 306 -38.93 -30.30 -5.59
CA GLN A 306 -38.25 -29.37 -4.67
C GLN A 306 -36.73 -29.60 -4.63
N VAL A 307 -36.27 -30.85 -4.62
CA VAL A 307 -34.82 -31.15 -4.63
C VAL A 307 -34.20 -30.73 -5.97
N GLN A 308 -34.92 -30.89 -7.08
CA GLN A 308 -34.46 -30.45 -8.39
C GLN A 308 -34.26 -28.93 -8.45
N ASP A 309 -35.18 -28.15 -7.88
CA ASP A 309 -35.04 -26.69 -7.76
C ASP A 309 -33.81 -26.31 -6.90
N LEU A 310 -33.63 -26.97 -5.75
CA LEU A 310 -32.45 -26.75 -4.89
C LEU A 310 -31.13 -27.07 -5.62
N LEU A 311 -31.08 -28.13 -6.42
CA LEU A 311 -29.89 -28.44 -7.22
C LEU A 311 -29.65 -27.41 -8.32
N ALA A 312 -30.71 -26.84 -8.91
CA ALA A 312 -30.60 -25.76 -9.87
C ALA A 312 -30.03 -24.48 -9.21
N ASP A 313 -30.46 -24.15 -8.00
CA ASP A 313 -29.91 -23.04 -7.22
C ASP A 313 -28.42 -23.25 -6.88
N ILE A 314 -28.05 -24.47 -6.47
CA ILE A 314 -26.64 -24.82 -6.21
C ILE A 314 -25.81 -24.69 -7.48
N ARG A 315 -26.33 -25.12 -8.64
CA ARG A 315 -25.66 -24.96 -9.94
C ARG A 315 -25.40 -23.48 -10.25
N LEU A 316 -26.41 -22.62 -10.12
CA LEU A 316 -26.29 -21.18 -10.35
C LEU A 316 -25.29 -20.52 -9.38
N ALA A 317 -25.31 -20.93 -8.11
CA ALA A 317 -24.36 -20.44 -7.11
C ALA A 317 -22.91 -20.85 -7.45
N ALA A 318 -22.70 -22.08 -7.95
CA ALA A 318 -21.39 -22.54 -8.40
C ALA A 318 -20.89 -21.78 -9.65
N GLU A 319 -21.77 -21.53 -10.62
CA GLU A 319 -21.45 -20.73 -11.81
C GLU A 319 -21.07 -19.30 -11.44
N LYS A 320 -21.84 -18.67 -10.54
CA LYS A 320 -21.53 -17.34 -10.02
C LYS A 320 -20.19 -17.32 -9.31
N THR A 321 -19.91 -18.33 -8.49
CA THR A 321 -18.61 -18.46 -7.80
C THR A 321 -17.46 -18.54 -8.81
N GLN A 322 -17.59 -19.30 -9.90
CA GLN A 322 -16.56 -19.33 -10.95
C GLN A 322 -16.34 -17.96 -11.59
N SER A 323 -17.41 -17.23 -11.90
CA SER A 323 -17.31 -15.87 -12.46
C SER A 323 -16.61 -14.91 -11.48
N ASP A 324 -16.97 -14.95 -10.20
CA ASP A 324 -16.37 -14.10 -9.17
C ASP A 324 -14.88 -14.45 -8.97
N MET A 325 -14.49 -15.73 -9.08
CA MET A 325 -13.09 -16.15 -9.03
C MET A 325 -12.28 -15.63 -10.23
N GLN A 326 -12.84 -15.62 -11.45
CA GLN A 326 -12.16 -15.06 -12.62
C GLN A 326 -11.89 -13.56 -12.46
N LEU A 327 -12.88 -12.81 -11.94
CA LEU A 327 -12.70 -11.39 -11.62
C LEU A 327 -11.61 -11.21 -10.55
N SER A 328 -11.64 -12.04 -9.49
CA SER A 328 -10.66 -11.99 -8.41
C SER A 328 -9.24 -12.30 -8.89
N GLN A 329 -9.07 -13.23 -9.83
CA GLN A 329 -7.77 -13.54 -10.45
C GLN A 329 -7.21 -12.31 -11.19
N THR A 330 -8.06 -11.56 -11.90
CA THR A 330 -7.66 -10.31 -12.57
C THR A 330 -7.18 -9.28 -11.56
N THR A 331 -7.93 -9.08 -10.47
CA THR A 331 -7.55 -8.15 -9.39
C THR A 331 -6.23 -8.56 -8.73
N ILE A 332 -5.98 -9.86 -8.52
CA ILE A 332 -4.71 -10.35 -7.96
C ILE A 332 -3.53 -10.07 -8.90
N HIS A 333 -3.72 -10.24 -10.21
CA HIS A 333 -2.72 -9.87 -11.19
C HIS A 333 -2.40 -8.37 -11.16
N ASP A 334 -3.43 -7.52 -11.06
CA ASP A 334 -3.23 -6.07 -10.92
C ASP A 334 -2.51 -5.69 -9.62
N PHE A 335 -2.82 -6.36 -8.51
CA PHE A 335 -2.10 -6.18 -7.25
C PHE A 335 -0.63 -6.59 -7.35
N GLN A 336 -0.34 -7.68 -8.06
CA GLN A 336 1.04 -8.13 -8.30
C GLN A 336 1.82 -7.08 -9.10
N ALA A 337 1.25 -6.58 -10.19
CA ALA A 337 1.87 -5.54 -11.01
C ALA A 337 2.10 -4.24 -10.22
N ALA A 338 1.15 -3.86 -9.36
CA ALA A 338 1.28 -2.70 -8.47
C ALA A 338 2.38 -2.91 -7.42
N ASN A 339 2.52 -4.11 -6.86
CA ASN A 339 3.60 -4.43 -5.92
C ASN A 339 4.98 -4.36 -6.60
N ASP A 340 5.10 -4.90 -7.82
CA ASP A 340 6.34 -4.85 -8.59
C ASP A 340 6.74 -3.42 -8.97
N ASP A 341 5.77 -2.53 -9.22
CA ASP A 341 6.01 -1.10 -9.40
C ASP A 341 6.46 -0.43 -8.10
N LEU A 342 5.86 -0.81 -6.97
CA LEU A 342 6.25 -0.33 -5.64
C LEU A 342 7.69 -0.73 -5.31
N CYS A 343 8.10 -1.98 -5.53
CA CYS A 343 9.49 -2.42 -5.35
C CYS A 343 10.47 -1.55 -6.15
N ARG A 344 10.17 -1.28 -7.43
CA ARG A 344 11.01 -0.43 -8.30
C ARG A 344 11.11 0.99 -7.77
N ARG A 345 10.01 1.59 -7.34
CA ARG A 345 10.00 2.93 -6.73
C ARG A 345 10.80 2.99 -5.43
N LEU A 346 10.74 1.95 -4.59
CA LEU A 346 11.54 1.90 -3.37
C LEU A 346 13.04 1.89 -3.70
N GLN A 347 13.47 1.17 -4.73
CA GLN A 347 14.86 1.19 -5.21
C GLN A 347 15.28 2.57 -5.71
N ASP A 348 14.42 3.25 -6.47
CA ASP A 348 14.70 4.61 -6.94
C ASP A 348 14.87 5.60 -5.77
N ILE A 349 14.01 5.52 -4.76
CA ILE A 349 14.09 6.38 -3.57
C ILE A 349 15.35 6.04 -2.75
N ALA A 350 15.70 4.76 -2.62
CA ALA A 350 16.93 4.35 -1.95
C ALA A 350 18.17 4.97 -2.62
N GLN A 351 18.23 4.94 -3.95
CA GLN A 351 19.30 5.58 -4.71
C GLN A 351 19.35 7.10 -4.49
N VAL A 352 18.19 7.76 -4.40
CA VAL A 352 18.11 9.20 -4.10
C VAL A 352 18.60 9.50 -2.68
N SER A 353 18.24 8.68 -1.70
CA SER A 353 18.70 8.82 -0.30
C SER A 353 20.22 8.65 -0.17
N ASP A 354 20.80 7.66 -0.86
CA ASP A 354 22.26 7.48 -0.93
C ASP A 354 22.94 8.72 -1.52
N LYS A 355 22.38 9.27 -2.60
CA LYS A 355 22.89 10.48 -3.25
C LYS A 355 22.77 11.71 -2.34
N GLN A 356 21.70 11.84 -1.55
CA GLN A 356 21.56 12.90 -0.55
C GLN A 356 22.63 12.79 0.53
N THR A 357 22.91 11.58 1.02
CA THR A 357 23.98 11.33 1.98
C THR A 357 25.35 11.74 1.43
N GLN A 358 25.65 11.38 0.18
CA GLN A 358 26.88 11.78 -0.50
C GLN A 358 26.99 13.30 -0.71
N ASN A 359 25.88 13.94 -1.11
CA ASN A 359 25.82 15.41 -1.27
C ASN A 359 26.01 16.14 0.06
N SER A 360 25.44 15.62 1.15
CA SER A 360 25.67 16.14 2.50
C SER A 360 27.14 16.02 2.87
N GLN A 361 27.78 14.88 2.61
CA GLN A 361 29.21 14.72 2.88
C GLN A 361 30.06 15.72 2.08
N SER A 362 29.77 15.91 0.80
CA SER A 362 30.45 16.89 -0.05
C SER A 362 30.24 18.34 0.44
N THR A 363 29.04 18.64 0.94
CA THR A 363 28.70 19.94 1.53
C THR A 363 29.49 20.18 2.82
N LYS A 364 29.65 19.16 3.67
CA LYS A 364 30.51 19.23 4.87
C LYS A 364 31.96 19.52 4.51
N ASP A 365 32.48 18.93 3.44
CA ASP A 365 33.85 19.22 2.98
C ASP A 365 33.98 20.67 2.48
N MET A 366 32.97 21.19 1.78
CA MET A 366 32.91 22.59 1.37
C MET A 366 32.83 23.55 2.57
N VAL A 367 32.07 23.20 3.60
CA VAL A 367 32.00 23.95 4.87
C VAL A 367 33.39 24.06 5.50
N ARG A 368 34.15 22.94 5.57
CA ARG A 368 35.51 22.95 6.15
C ARG A 368 36.43 23.89 5.38
N TYR A 369 36.29 23.95 4.06
CA TYR A 369 37.03 24.91 3.23
C TYR A 369 36.61 26.36 3.50
N LEU A 370 35.31 26.65 3.64
CA LEU A 370 34.80 27.99 3.98
C LEU A 370 35.25 28.45 5.37
N GLU A 371 35.24 27.56 6.38
CA GLU A 371 35.74 27.86 7.72
C GLU A 371 37.25 28.16 7.70
N TRP A 372 38.02 27.37 6.95
CA TRP A 372 39.44 27.62 6.73
C TRP A 372 39.69 28.98 6.07
N LEU A 373 38.92 29.31 5.03
CA LEU A 373 39.01 30.59 4.33
C LEU A 373 38.65 31.76 5.26
N ALA A 374 37.58 31.62 6.05
CA ALA A 374 37.15 32.63 7.02
C ALA A 374 38.24 32.89 8.08
N THR A 375 38.88 31.83 8.58
CA THR A 375 39.98 31.95 9.55
C THR A 375 41.21 32.63 8.95
N ARG A 376 41.47 32.42 7.66
CA ARG A 376 42.59 33.05 6.95
C ARG A 376 42.33 34.51 6.58
N LEU A 377 41.07 34.89 6.36
CA LEU A 377 40.65 36.27 6.09
C LEU A 377 40.50 37.09 7.37
N ALA A 378 40.32 36.44 8.52
CA ALA A 378 40.36 37.11 9.81
C ALA A 378 41.78 37.68 10.05
N PRO A 379 41.91 38.95 10.45
CA PRO A 379 43.21 39.54 10.73
C PRO A 379 43.92 38.71 11.82
N GLN A 380 45.16 38.31 11.56
CA GLN A 380 46.01 37.76 12.61
C GLN A 380 46.38 38.90 13.55
N GLU A 381 46.06 38.78 14.83
CA GLU A 381 46.62 39.67 15.85
C GLU A 381 48.16 39.50 15.79
N VAL A 382 48.86 40.59 15.44
CA VAL A 382 50.32 40.71 15.53
C VAL A 382 50.68 41.39 16.84
#